data_AF-A0A6A5S9Y0-F1
#
_entry.id   AF-A0A6A5S9Y0-F1
#
_cell.length_a   1.000
_cell.length_b   1.000
_cell.length_c   1.000
_cell.angle_alpha   90.00
_cell.angle_beta   90.00
_cell.angle_gamma   90.00
#
_symmetry.space_group_name_H-M   'P 1'
#
loop_
_entity.id
_entity.type
_entity.pdbx_description
1 polymer ?
#
loop_
_entity_poly.entity_id
_entity_poly.type
_entity_poly.pdbx_seq_one_letter_code
_entity_poly.pdbx_strand_id
1 'polypeptide(L)'
;LSCDERLQIQTLQLAGYTQAFIQDLLGFSCQQIGYTIACEQVIPKKRSGWPPKLTYAQVEELIQYIRQSQATRQLSYQALAIGPFQH
;
A
#
# COMPACT_ATOMS: atom_id res chain seq x y z
N LEU A 1 -3.99 13.96 -0.52
CA LEU A 1 -4.46 14.32 0.82
C LEU A 1 -3.77 13.47 1.87
N SER A 2 -2.90 14.10 2.66
CA SER A 2 -2.27 13.57 3.86
C SER A 2 -3.29 13.38 4.99
N CYS A 3 -2.84 12.83 6.13
CA CYS A 3 -3.68 12.69 7.31
C CYS A 3 -4.14 14.07 7.84
N ASP A 4 -3.22 15.02 7.93
CA ASP A 4 -3.51 16.36 8.49
C ASP A 4 -4.42 17.18 7.57
N GLU A 5 -4.22 17.09 6.26
CA GLU A 5 -5.09 17.76 5.28
C GLU A 5 -6.52 17.23 5.36
N ARG A 6 -6.68 15.91 5.52
CA ARG A 6 -8.00 15.29 5.70
C ARG A 6 -8.65 15.72 7.01
N LEU A 7 -7.85 15.80 8.09
CA LEU A 7 -8.32 16.25 9.38
C LEU A 7 -8.86 17.69 9.28
N GLN A 8 -8.12 18.60 8.64
CA GLN A 8 -8.57 19.98 8.43
C GLN A 8 -9.89 20.06 7.65
N ILE A 9 -10.01 19.32 6.54
CA ILE A 9 -11.25 19.28 5.75
C ILE A 9 -12.42 18.78 6.61
N GLN A 10 -12.23 17.70 7.38
CA GLN A 10 -13.28 17.16 8.24
C GLN A 10 -13.66 18.12 9.36
N THR A 11 -12.68 18.77 10.01
CA THR A 11 -12.94 19.76 11.05
C THR A 11 -13.75 20.94 10.51
N LEU A 12 -13.42 21.45 9.32
CA LEU A 12 -14.15 22.54 8.69
C LEU A 12 -15.57 22.11 8.28
N GLN A 13 -15.73 20.89 7.78
CA GLN A 13 -17.04 20.35 7.47
C GLN A 13 -17.92 20.21 8.73
N LEU A 14 -17.35 19.72 9.84
CA LEU A 14 -18.04 19.61 11.13
C LEU A 14 -18.41 20.98 11.72
N ALA A 15 -17.60 22.01 11.44
CA ALA A 15 -17.91 23.40 11.78
C ALA A 15 -19.02 24.02 10.89
N GLY A 16 -19.52 23.30 9.90
CA GLY A 16 -20.62 23.72 9.04
C GLY A 16 -20.21 24.56 7.81
N TYR A 17 -18.92 24.64 7.50
CA TYR A 17 -18.47 25.34 6.31
C TYR A 17 -18.84 24.59 5.03
N THR A 18 -19.12 25.33 3.97
CA THR A 18 -19.45 24.76 2.65
C THR A 18 -18.21 24.24 1.94
N GLN A 19 -18.38 23.27 1.04
CA GLN A 19 -17.27 22.75 0.25
C GLN A 19 -16.56 23.81 -0.59
N ALA A 20 -17.31 24.78 -1.13
CA ALA A 20 -16.75 25.91 -1.89
C ALA A 20 -15.82 26.76 -1.01
N PHE A 21 -16.22 27.05 0.23
CA PHE A 21 -15.37 27.77 1.18
C PHE A 21 -14.11 26.98 1.52
N ILE A 22 -14.23 25.68 1.78
CA ILE A 22 -13.09 24.80 2.10
C ILE A 22 -12.12 24.72 0.91
N GLN A 23 -12.64 24.69 -0.31
CA GLN A 23 -11.84 24.73 -1.54
C GLN A 23 -11.05 26.02 -1.65
N ASP A 24 -11.69 27.17 -1.46
CA ASP A 24 -11.02 28.47 -1.56
C ASP A 24 -9.96 28.62 -0.45
N LEU A 25 -10.23 28.08 0.74
CA LEU A 25 -9.33 28.15 1.89
C LEU A 25 -8.10 27.23 1.75
N LEU A 26 -8.29 25.97 1.32
CA LEU A 26 -7.25 24.94 1.32
C LEU A 26 -6.63 24.68 -0.06
N GLY A 27 -7.26 25.16 -1.14
CA GLY A 27 -6.79 24.98 -2.52
C GLY A 27 -6.97 23.57 -3.08
N PHE A 28 -7.75 22.70 -2.45
CA PHE A 28 -8.04 21.35 -2.94
C PHE A 28 -9.25 21.33 -3.87
N SER A 29 -9.26 20.38 -4.82
CA SER A 29 -10.40 20.24 -5.75
C SER A 29 -11.69 19.80 -5.02
N CYS A 30 -12.85 20.17 -5.56
CA CYS A 30 -14.14 19.72 -5.02
C CYS A 30 -14.23 18.20 -4.90
N GLN A 31 -13.61 17.47 -5.83
CA GLN A 31 -13.59 16.01 -5.85
C GLN A 31 -12.80 15.44 -4.66
N GLN A 32 -11.65 16.03 -4.34
CA GLN A 32 -10.83 15.63 -3.20
C GLN A 32 -11.56 15.93 -1.87
N ILE A 33 -12.20 17.10 -1.77
CA ILE A 33 -12.97 17.50 -0.60
C ILE A 33 -14.18 16.58 -0.42
N GLY A 34 -14.99 16.40 -1.47
CA GLY A 34 -16.17 15.55 -1.45
C GLY A 34 -15.84 14.09 -1.13
N TYR A 35 -14.78 13.54 -1.72
CA TYR A 35 -14.29 12.21 -1.36
C TYR A 35 -13.92 12.13 0.12
N THR A 36 -13.22 13.13 0.65
CA THR A 36 -12.75 13.13 2.05
C THR A 36 -13.90 13.21 3.04
N ILE A 37 -14.92 14.02 2.74
CA ILE A 37 -16.15 14.12 3.53
C ILE A 37 -16.88 12.77 3.51
N ALA A 38 -17.04 12.15 2.34
CA ALA A 38 -17.75 10.87 2.20
C ALA A 38 -17.00 9.68 2.81
N CYS A 39 -15.66 9.69 2.81
CA CYS A 39 -14.88 8.57 3.30
C CYS A 39 -14.87 8.46 4.84
N GLU A 40 -15.17 9.54 5.56
CA GLU A 40 -15.11 9.72 7.03
C GLU A 40 -13.77 9.34 7.71
N GLN A 41 -12.82 8.74 6.99
CA GLN A 41 -11.52 8.32 7.49
C GLN A 41 -10.45 9.41 7.27
N VAL A 42 -9.90 9.88 8.39
CA VAL A 42 -8.75 10.80 8.42
C VAL A 42 -7.49 10.12 7.90
N ILE A 43 -7.27 8.84 8.26
CA ILE A 43 -6.08 8.10 7.84
C ILE A 43 -6.28 7.59 6.41
N PRO A 44 -5.43 7.98 5.44
CA PRO A 44 -5.52 7.44 4.09
C PRO A 44 -5.31 5.92 4.07
N LYS A 45 -6.08 5.21 3.25
CA LYS A 45 -5.87 3.78 3.00
C LYS A 45 -4.45 3.55 2.44
N LYS A 46 -3.69 2.66 3.07
CA LYS A 46 -2.38 2.24 2.54
C LYS A 46 -2.57 1.57 1.19
N ARG A 47 -1.69 1.91 0.23
CA ARG A 47 -1.65 1.22 -1.06
C ARG A 47 -1.33 -0.24 -0.83
N SER A 48 -2.03 -1.13 -1.52
CA SER A 48 -1.80 -2.59 -1.46
C SER A 48 -0.41 -2.99 -1.99
N GLY A 49 0.25 -2.11 -2.74
CA GLY A 49 1.49 -2.42 -3.43
C GLY A 49 1.25 -3.34 -4.64
N TRP A 50 2.35 -3.80 -5.22
CA TRP A 50 2.33 -4.78 -6.29
C TRP A 50 2.09 -6.18 -5.71
N PRO A 51 1.33 -7.05 -6.39
CA PRO A 51 1.18 -8.43 -5.94
C PRO A 51 2.55 -9.13 -5.93
N PRO A 52 2.79 -10.04 -4.96
CA PRO A 52 4.03 -10.80 -4.93
C PRO A 52 4.13 -11.72 -6.15
N LYS A 53 5.34 -11.90 -6.69
CA LYS A 53 5.60 -12.78 -7.83
C LYS A 53 5.55 -14.27 -7.47
N LEU A 54 5.79 -14.59 -6.21
CA LEU A 54 5.77 -15.94 -5.68
C LEU A 54 4.61 -16.07 -4.69
N THR A 55 3.94 -17.22 -4.74
CA THR A 55 2.99 -17.61 -3.71
C THR A 55 3.73 -17.94 -2.41
N TYR A 56 3.01 -17.93 -1.29
CA TYR A 56 3.60 -18.33 0.01
C TYR A 56 4.21 -19.73 -0.03
N ALA A 57 3.54 -20.68 -0.70
CA ALA A 57 4.04 -22.05 -0.85
C ALA A 57 5.37 -22.11 -1.62
N GLN A 58 5.49 -21.36 -2.72
CA GLN A 58 6.73 -21.28 -3.51
C GLN A 58 7.87 -20.60 -2.73
N VAL A 59 7.54 -19.63 -1.88
CA VAL A 59 8.54 -19.03 -0.97
C VAL A 59 9.03 -20.06 0.04
N GLU A 60 8.13 -20.84 0.63
CA GLU A 60 8.50 -21.87 1.62
C GLU A 60 9.34 -22.99 0.98
N GLU A 61 8.98 -23.39 -0.23
CA GLU A 61 9.74 -24.34 -1.06
C GLU A 61 11.16 -23.83 -1.36
N LEU A 62 11.30 -22.56 -1.76
CA LEU A 62 12.59 -21.92 -1.96
C LEU A 62 13.41 -21.87 -0.66
N ILE A 63 12.77 -21.55 0.48
CA ILE A 63 13.43 -21.55 1.80
C ILE A 63 13.92 -22.94 2.16
N GLN A 64 13.10 -23.97 1.94
CA GLN A 64 13.47 -25.36 2.22
C GLN A 64 14.66 -25.77 1.36
N TYR A 65 14.63 -25.49 0.05
CA TYR A 65 15.72 -25.81 -0.87
C TYR A 65 17.05 -25.15 -0.47
N ILE A 66 17.01 -23.86 -0.10
CA ILE A 66 18.19 -23.12 0.37
C ILE A 66 18.74 -23.71 1.68
N ARG A 67 17.88 -24.25 2.54
CA ARG A 67 18.27 -24.83 3.85
C ARG A 67 18.80 -26.25 3.76
N GLN A 68 18.58 -26.97 2.65
CA GLN A 68 18.99 -28.38 2.51
C GLN A 68 20.50 -28.59 2.60
N SER A 69 21.32 -27.64 2.15
CA SER A 69 22.78 -27.76 2.23
C SER A 69 23.48 -26.41 2.20
N GLN A 70 24.76 -26.40 2.60
CA GLN A 70 25.60 -25.21 2.44
C GLN A 70 25.82 -24.86 0.96
N ALA A 71 25.88 -25.87 0.07
CA ALA A 71 26.05 -25.68 -1.36
C ALA A 71 24.84 -24.97 -2.00
N THR A 72 23.61 -25.41 -1.68
CA THR A 72 22.39 -24.78 -2.19
C THR A 72 22.21 -23.35 -1.70
N ARG A 73 22.71 -23.02 -0.51
CA ARG A 73 22.73 -21.65 0.02
C ARG A 73 23.63 -20.68 -0.75
N GLN A 74 24.66 -21.19 -1.42
CA GLN A 74 25.62 -20.36 -2.18
C GLN A 74 25.30 -20.31 -3.69
N LEU A 75 24.15 -20.84 -4.11
CA LEU A 75 23.73 -20.82 -5.51
C LEU A 75 23.43 -19.39 -5.99
N SER A 76 23.69 -19.15 -7.27
CA SER A 76 23.34 -17.89 -7.92
C SER A 76 21.82 -17.71 -7.96
N TYR A 77 21.37 -16.46 -8.14
CA TYR A 77 19.95 -16.16 -8.29
C TYR A 77 19.29 -16.98 -9.40
N GLN A 78 19.95 -17.14 -10.56
CA GLN A 78 19.40 -17.90 -11.68
C GLN A 78 19.22 -19.38 -11.32
N ALA A 79 20.18 -19.97 -10.60
CA ALA A 79 20.08 -21.35 -10.14
C ALA A 79 18.94 -21.53 -9.10
N LEU A 80 18.78 -20.58 -8.18
CA LEU A 80 17.68 -20.58 -7.19
C LEU A 80 16.31 -20.29 -7.80
N ALA A 81 16.25 -19.57 -8.91
CA ALA A 81 14.99 -19.29 -9.60
C ALA A 81 14.44 -20.52 -10.36
N ILE A 82 15.28 -21.51 -10.62
CA ILE A 82 14.94 -22.69 -11.41
C ILE A 82 14.90 -23.94 -10.52
N GLY A 83 15.96 -24.21 -9.75
CA GLY A 83 16.14 -25.44 -8.97
C GLY A 83 14.97 -25.89 -8.10
N PRO A 84 14.45 -25.07 -7.17
CA PRO A 84 13.36 -25.48 -6.26
C PRO A 84 12.03 -25.72 -6.98
N PHE A 85 11.89 -25.36 -8.25
CA PHE A 85 10.66 -25.50 -9.03
C PHE A 85 10.81 -26.50 -10.19
N GLN A 86 11.93 -27.23 -10.25
CA GLN A 86 12.15 -28.32 -11.20
C GLN A 86 11.59 -29.63 -10.64
N HIS A 87 10.29 -29.83 -10.81
CA HIS A 87 9.61 -31.10 -10.53
C HIS A 87 8.94 -31.64 -11.77
#